data_AF-A0A2D8L896-F1
#
_entry.id   AF-A0A2D8L896-F1
#
_cell.length_a   1.000
_cell.length_b   1.000
_cell.length_c   1.000
_cell.angle_alpha   90.00
_cell.angle_beta   90.00
_cell.angle_gamma   90.00
#
_symmetry.space_group_name_H-M   'P 1'
#
loop_
_entity.id
_entity.type
_entity.pdbx_description
1 polymer ?
#
loop_
_entity_poly.entity_id
_entity_poly.type
_entity_poly.pdbx_seq_one_letter_code
_entity_poly.pdbx_strand_id
1 'polypeptide(L)'
;MRLAPLLLCLLVIGWLGPMAPARAEGWVGFYVPSTTGKSRRSATAISPDGATGICIREILAAQERHGIPDNLLLAIGLQEAGPRRGGHFTVWPFAVNAAGEGRLFDTRAAALNWIAERQRAGIASIDVGCMQ
;
A
#
# COMPACT_ATOMS: atom_id res chain seq x y z
N MET A 1 58.58 2.12 -9.28
CA MET A 1 57.39 2.62 -10.01
C MET A 1 56.43 1.43 -10.13
N ARG A 2 55.21 1.37 -9.59
CA ARG A 2 54.21 2.40 -9.31
C ARG A 2 53.37 2.00 -8.07
N LEU A 3 53.47 2.79 -7.00
CA LEU A 3 52.71 2.69 -5.73
C LEU A 3 51.28 3.30 -5.83
N ALA A 4 50.65 3.24 -7.00
CA ALA A 4 49.53 4.14 -7.33
C ALA A 4 48.08 3.69 -6.99
N PRO A 5 47.72 2.41 -6.71
CA PRO A 5 46.30 2.05 -6.56
C PRO A 5 45.75 2.25 -5.14
N LEU A 6 46.61 2.29 -4.11
CA LEU A 6 46.18 2.40 -2.71
C LEU A 6 45.78 3.83 -2.30
N LEU A 7 46.33 4.87 -2.95
CA LEU A 7 45.98 6.25 -2.63
C LEU A 7 44.58 6.66 -3.14
N LEU A 8 44.05 5.98 -4.17
CA LEU A 8 42.78 6.36 -4.78
C LEU A 8 41.56 5.90 -3.96
N CYS A 9 41.64 4.78 -3.24
CA CYS A 9 40.56 4.32 -2.36
C CYS A 9 40.33 5.22 -1.13
N LEU A 10 41.38 5.86 -0.60
CA LEU A 10 41.27 6.71 0.58
C LEU A 10 40.65 8.08 0.27
N LEU A 11 40.70 8.55 -0.97
CA LEU A 11 40.11 9.83 -1.37
C LEU A 11 38.58 9.80 -1.51
N VAL A 12 37.97 8.64 -1.77
CA VAL A 12 36.51 8.51 -1.92
C VAL A 12 35.79 8.39 -0.56
N ILE A 13 36.46 7.85 0.46
CA ILE A 13 35.87 7.66 1.79
C ILE A 13 35.76 8.99 2.56
N GLY A 14 36.61 9.98 2.25
CA GLY A 14 36.63 11.28 2.93
C GLY A 14 35.49 12.26 2.58
N TRP A 15 34.63 11.93 1.61
CA TRP A 15 33.51 12.77 1.17
C TRP A 15 32.13 12.28 1.63
N LEU A 16 32.08 11.22 2.44
CA LEU A 16 30.87 10.85 3.17
C LEU A 16 30.80 11.72 4.42
N GLY A 17 30.29 12.95 4.27
CA GLY A 17 29.86 13.75 5.40
C GLY A 17 28.89 12.95 6.29
N PRO A 18 28.80 13.25 7.60
CA PRO A 18 27.93 12.49 8.49
C PRO A 18 26.52 12.47 7.91
N MET A 19 25.97 11.27 7.66
CA MET A 19 24.55 11.10 7.38
C MET A 19 23.80 11.66 8.60
N ALA A 20 23.29 12.88 8.47
CA ALA A 20 22.41 13.44 9.47
C ALA A 20 21.20 12.50 9.58
N PRO A 21 20.69 12.23 10.80
CA PRO A 21 19.50 11.41 10.96
C PRO A 21 18.37 12.04 10.14
N ALA A 22 17.59 11.22 9.44
CA ALA A 22 16.39 11.69 8.75
C ALA A 22 15.46 12.35 9.80
N ARG A 23 15.34 13.68 9.76
CA ARG A 23 14.50 14.42 10.70
C ARG A 23 13.10 14.53 10.11
N ALA A 24 12.07 14.23 10.90
CA ALA A 24 10.66 14.27 10.47
C ALA A 24 10.10 15.70 10.25
N GLU A 25 10.98 16.69 10.11
CA GLU A 25 10.67 18.13 10.11
C GLU A 25 9.69 18.53 8.99
N GLY A 26 9.62 17.78 7.89
CA GLY A 26 8.67 18.00 6.78
C GLY A 26 7.30 17.32 6.92
N TRP A 27 7.09 16.46 7.92
CA TRP A 27 5.84 15.71 8.10
C TRP A 27 4.92 16.30 9.17
N VAL A 28 5.44 17.20 10.00
CA VAL A 28 4.64 17.90 11.01
C VAL A 28 3.60 18.76 10.31
N GLY A 29 2.32 18.50 10.57
CA GLY A 29 1.21 19.22 9.93
C GLY A 29 0.95 18.83 8.48
N PHE A 30 1.61 17.80 7.93
CA PHE A 30 1.34 17.27 6.59
C PHE A 30 -0.13 16.85 6.44
N TYR A 31 -0.69 16.26 7.50
CA TYR A 31 -2.10 15.90 7.57
C TYR A 31 -2.72 16.54 8.80
N VAL A 32 -3.64 17.48 8.58
CA VAL A 32 -4.50 18.04 9.60
C VAL A 32 -5.90 17.47 9.36
N PRO A 33 -6.40 16.59 10.24
CA PRO A 33 -7.76 16.07 10.14
C PRO A 33 -8.77 17.20 10.03
N SER A 34 -9.76 17.04 9.17
CA SER A 34 -10.90 17.95 9.18
C SER A 34 -11.65 17.75 10.50
N THR A 35 -11.62 18.74 11.39
CA THR A 35 -12.30 18.67 12.71
C THR A 35 -13.83 18.61 12.62
N THR A 36 -14.39 18.48 11.42
CA THR A 36 -15.81 18.41 11.18
C THR A 36 -16.25 16.96 11.09
N GLY A 37 -16.53 16.39 12.26
CA GLY A 37 -17.31 15.16 12.36
C GLY A 37 -18.53 15.23 11.44
N LYS A 38 -18.77 14.12 10.71
CA LYS A 38 -19.87 13.86 9.76
C LYS A 38 -19.71 14.47 8.36
N SER A 39 -18.68 14.07 7.61
CA SER A 39 -18.91 13.85 6.16
C SER A 39 -19.60 12.49 5.99
N ARG A 40 -20.88 12.45 6.37
CA ARG A 40 -21.80 11.34 6.10
C ARG A 40 -22.28 11.41 4.65
N ARG A 41 -21.38 11.63 3.69
CA ARG A 41 -21.72 11.36 2.29
C ARG A 41 -21.71 9.85 2.14
N SER A 42 -22.89 9.31 2.43
CA SER A 42 -23.35 7.95 2.18
C SER A 42 -22.51 7.23 1.12
N ALA A 43 -21.79 6.21 1.57
CA ALA A 43 -21.24 5.13 0.76
C ALA A 43 -22.36 4.27 0.11
N THR A 44 -23.47 4.89 -0.30
CA THR A 44 -24.68 4.21 -0.82
C THR A 44 -24.45 3.62 -2.21
N ALA A 45 -23.36 3.98 -2.90
CA ALA A 45 -22.98 3.40 -4.18
C ALA A 45 -22.00 2.20 -4.04
N ILE A 46 -21.86 1.62 -2.85
CA ILE A 46 -20.95 0.51 -2.59
C ILE A 46 -21.79 -0.65 -2.08
N SER A 47 -22.02 -1.66 -2.93
CA SER A 47 -22.77 -2.86 -2.52
C SER A 47 -21.99 -3.66 -1.46
N PRO A 48 -22.57 -3.90 -0.27
CA PRO A 48 -21.90 -4.57 0.84
C PRO A 48 -21.87 -6.10 0.73
N ASP A 49 -22.45 -6.66 -0.33
CA ASP A 49 -22.70 -8.10 -0.41
C ASP A 49 -21.57 -8.82 -1.17
N GLY A 50 -21.03 -9.89 -0.57
CA GLY A 50 -19.96 -10.72 -1.15
C GLY A 50 -18.55 -10.13 -1.07
N ALA A 51 -17.64 -10.62 -1.92
CA ALA A 51 -16.25 -10.15 -2.02
C ALA A 51 -16.15 -8.63 -2.29
N THR A 52 -17.16 -8.07 -2.98
CA THR A 52 -17.26 -6.64 -3.33
C THR A 52 -17.44 -5.74 -2.10
N GLY A 53 -17.98 -6.25 -1.00
CA GLY A 53 -18.29 -5.44 0.18
C GLY A 53 -17.36 -5.64 1.37
N ILE A 54 -16.67 -6.79 1.44
CA ILE A 54 -15.88 -7.15 2.63
C ILE A 54 -14.75 -6.15 2.90
N CYS A 55 -13.98 -5.77 1.88
CA CYS A 55 -12.85 -4.87 2.06
C CYS A 55 -13.28 -3.49 2.55
N ILE A 56 -14.32 -2.91 1.95
CA ILE A 56 -14.77 -1.58 2.33
C ILE A 56 -15.32 -1.59 3.75
N ARG A 57 -16.08 -2.62 4.13
CA ARG A 57 -16.57 -2.77 5.49
C ARG A 57 -15.42 -2.84 6.51
N GLU A 58 -14.42 -3.70 6.27
CA GLU A 58 -13.31 -3.87 7.21
C GLU A 58 -12.41 -2.63 7.26
N ILE A 59 -12.23 -1.92 6.15
CA ILE A 59 -11.49 -0.65 6.09
C ILE A 59 -12.21 0.41 6.93
N LEU A 60 -13.52 0.59 6.74
CA LEU A 60 -14.29 1.58 7.51
C LEU A 60 -14.31 1.23 9.00
N ALA A 61 -14.43 -0.05 9.35
CA ALA A 61 -14.34 -0.51 10.73
C ALA A 61 -12.94 -0.25 11.32
N ALA A 62 -11.87 -0.46 10.56
CA ALA A 62 -10.51 -0.15 10.99
C ALA A 62 -10.31 1.36 11.19
N GLN A 63 -10.86 2.21 10.31
CA GLN A 63 -10.79 3.66 10.49
C GLN A 63 -11.39 4.09 11.82
N GLU A 64 -12.59 3.58 12.14
CA GLU A 64 -13.26 3.88 13.40
C GLU A 64 -12.45 3.38 14.60
N ARG A 65 -11.98 2.13 14.56
CA ARG A 65 -11.17 1.54 15.66
C ARG A 65 -9.88 2.31 15.93
N HIS A 66 -9.28 2.90 14.91
CA HIS A 66 -7.98 3.57 15.01
C HIS A 66 -8.08 5.10 14.97
N GLY A 67 -9.29 5.68 14.94
CA GLY A 67 -9.48 7.12 14.85
C GLY A 67 -8.89 7.74 13.58
N ILE A 68 -8.82 6.99 12.49
CA ILE A 68 -8.29 7.47 11.20
C ILE A 68 -9.39 8.29 10.51
N PRO A 69 -9.21 9.60 10.28
CA PRO A 69 -10.28 10.46 9.79
C PRO A 69 -10.40 10.47 8.27
N ASP A 70 -11.40 11.21 7.78
CA ASP A 70 -11.58 11.64 6.38
C ASP A 70 -11.56 10.53 5.32
N ASN A 71 -11.96 9.31 5.68
CA ASN A 71 -11.90 8.15 4.79
C ASN A 71 -10.48 7.88 4.25
N LEU A 72 -9.44 8.28 4.99
CA LEU A 72 -8.06 8.16 4.55
C LEU A 72 -7.69 6.70 4.23
N LEU A 73 -8.09 5.76 5.08
CA LEU A 73 -7.82 4.35 4.85
C LEU A 73 -8.63 3.83 3.64
N LEU A 74 -9.87 4.26 3.44
CA LEU A 74 -10.65 3.93 2.25
C LEU A 74 -10.00 4.45 0.97
N ALA A 75 -9.45 5.67 0.99
CA ALA A 75 -8.72 6.22 -0.15
C ALA A 75 -7.48 5.39 -0.49
N ILE A 76 -6.71 4.97 0.51
CA ILE A 76 -5.56 4.07 0.32
C ILE A 76 -6.03 2.73 -0.27
N GLY A 77 -7.09 2.12 0.29
CA GLY A 77 -7.60 0.84 -0.22
C GLY A 77 -8.05 0.92 -1.69
N LEU A 78 -8.64 2.04 -2.11
CA LEU A 78 -9.01 2.28 -3.50
C LEU A 78 -7.79 2.49 -4.40
N GLN A 79 -6.73 3.11 -3.90
CA GLN A 79 -5.48 3.32 -4.66
C GLN A 79 -4.76 1.98 -4.90
N GLU A 80 -4.67 1.14 -3.87
CA GLU A 80 -3.93 -0.12 -3.91
C GLU A 80 -4.73 -1.24 -4.59
N ALA A 81 -6.02 -1.36 -4.29
CA ALA A 81 -6.83 -2.51 -4.65
C ALA A 81 -8.20 -2.14 -5.23
N GLY A 82 -8.32 -1.01 -5.94
CA GLY A 82 -9.60 -0.42 -6.33
C GLY A 82 -10.09 -0.60 -7.77
N PRO A 83 -10.62 -1.78 -8.19
CA PRO A 83 -11.22 -1.93 -9.51
C PRO A 83 -12.60 -1.27 -9.61
N ARG A 84 -13.06 -1.07 -10.86
CA ARG A 84 -14.48 -0.85 -11.16
C ARG A 84 -15.17 -2.20 -11.37
N ARG A 85 -16.19 -2.52 -10.57
CA ARG A 85 -16.99 -3.75 -10.66
C ARG A 85 -18.47 -3.40 -10.58
N GLY A 86 -19.28 -3.98 -11.49
CA GLY A 86 -20.71 -3.69 -11.55
C GLY A 86 -21.05 -2.22 -11.79
N GLY A 87 -20.14 -1.43 -12.39
CA GLY A 87 -20.32 0.02 -12.59
C GLY A 87 -19.87 0.89 -11.41
N HIS A 88 -19.46 0.30 -10.30
CA HIS A 88 -19.06 1.00 -9.07
C HIS A 88 -17.58 0.81 -8.76
N PHE A 89 -16.96 1.78 -8.10
CA PHE A 89 -15.65 1.57 -7.47
C PHE A 89 -15.83 0.69 -6.23
N THR A 90 -14.92 -0.26 -6.05
CA THR A 90 -14.84 -1.10 -4.86
C THR A 90 -13.39 -1.29 -4.45
N VAL A 91 -13.13 -1.88 -3.29
CA VAL A 91 -11.82 -2.38 -2.87
C VAL A 91 -11.87 -3.90 -2.90
N TRP A 92 -10.88 -4.55 -3.51
CA TRP A 92 -10.98 -5.95 -3.91
C TRP A 92 -10.11 -6.89 -3.08
N PRO A 93 -10.67 -7.99 -2.52
CA PRO A 93 -9.91 -8.88 -1.64
C PRO A 93 -8.93 -9.79 -2.37
N PHE A 94 -8.99 -9.85 -3.70
CA PHE A 94 -8.08 -10.66 -4.52
C PHE A 94 -7.10 -9.78 -5.32
N ALA A 95 -6.70 -8.65 -4.73
CA ALA A 95 -5.50 -7.94 -5.15
C ALA A 95 -4.27 -8.67 -4.59
N VAL A 96 -3.25 -8.82 -5.42
CA VAL A 96 -1.97 -9.43 -5.05
C VAL A 96 -0.83 -8.60 -5.61
N ASN A 97 0.14 -8.26 -4.76
CA ASN A 97 1.46 -7.77 -5.18
C ASN A 97 2.48 -8.88 -4.96
N ALA A 98 3.33 -9.16 -5.96
CA ALA A 98 4.47 -10.07 -5.82
C ALA A 98 5.74 -9.36 -6.28
N ALA A 99 6.63 -9.02 -5.34
CA ALA A 99 7.88 -8.29 -5.59
C ALA A 99 7.71 -7.05 -6.49
N GLY A 100 6.66 -6.26 -6.27
CA GLY A 100 6.35 -5.04 -7.02
C GLY A 100 5.43 -5.25 -8.22
N GLU A 101 5.10 -6.50 -8.57
CA GLU A 101 4.12 -6.79 -9.63
C GLU A 101 2.72 -6.94 -9.03
N GLY A 102 1.88 -5.92 -9.16
CA GLY A 102 0.48 -5.92 -8.73
C GLY A 102 -0.47 -6.53 -9.77
N ARG A 103 -1.44 -7.33 -9.32
CA ARG A 103 -2.54 -7.88 -10.13
C ARG A 103 -3.85 -7.95 -9.36
N LEU A 104 -4.97 -7.78 -10.08
CA LEU A 104 -6.33 -7.97 -9.57
C LEU A 104 -6.97 -9.21 -10.22
N PHE A 105 -7.44 -10.16 -9.42
CA PHE A 105 -8.03 -11.41 -9.92
C PHE A 105 -9.54 -11.46 -9.73
N ASP A 106 -10.29 -11.99 -10.69
CA ASP A 106 -11.75 -12.12 -10.55
C ASP A 106 -12.18 -13.13 -9.47
N THR A 107 -11.32 -14.11 -9.17
CA THR A 107 -11.63 -15.18 -8.20
C THR A 107 -10.46 -15.46 -7.27
N ARG A 108 -10.79 -15.95 -6.07
CA ARG A 108 -9.79 -16.45 -5.10
C ARG A 108 -8.89 -17.53 -5.69
N ALA A 109 -9.46 -18.44 -6.50
CA ALA A 109 -8.71 -19.54 -7.10
C ALA A 109 -7.65 -19.04 -8.10
N ALA A 110 -8.01 -18.05 -8.93
CA ALA A 110 -7.07 -17.44 -9.86
C ALA A 110 -5.91 -16.74 -9.13
N ALA A 111 -6.20 -15.99 -8.06
CA ALA A 111 -5.18 -15.38 -7.22
C ALA A 111 -4.23 -16.41 -6.62
N LEU A 112 -4.78 -17.48 -6.02
CA LEU A 112 -3.97 -18.53 -5.39
C LEU A 112 -3.09 -19.29 -6.38
N ASN A 113 -3.59 -19.57 -7.58
CA ASN A 113 -2.80 -20.23 -8.63
C ASN A 113 -1.60 -19.37 -9.02
N TRP A 114 -1.83 -18.07 -9.21
CA TRP A 114 -0.76 -17.13 -9.54
C TRP A 114 0.24 -16.97 -8.39
N ILE A 115 -0.23 -16.84 -7.14
CA ILE A 115 0.63 -16.82 -5.96
C ILE A 115 1.52 -18.06 -5.90
N ALA A 116 0.95 -19.25 -6.11
CA ALA A 116 1.71 -20.49 -6.10
C ALA A 116 2.77 -20.54 -7.19
N GLU A 117 2.49 -20.01 -8.38
CA GLU A 117 3.48 -19.86 -9.45
C GLU A 117 4.63 -18.93 -9.04
N ARG A 118 4.32 -17.78 -8.43
CA ARG A 118 5.33 -16.82 -7.93
C ARG A 118 6.21 -17.43 -6.85
N GLN A 119 5.60 -18.17 -5.91
CA GLN A 119 6.35 -18.88 -4.87
C GLN A 119 7.29 -19.93 -5.46
N ARG A 120 6.85 -20.71 -6.46
CA ARG A 120 7.72 -21.69 -7.17
C ARG A 120 8.87 -21.00 -7.92
N ALA A 121 8.67 -19.77 -8.37
CA ALA A 121 9.72 -18.94 -8.95
C ALA A 121 10.67 -18.31 -7.92
N GLY A 122 10.52 -18.62 -6.63
CA GLY A 122 11.37 -18.12 -5.55
C GLY A 122 10.99 -16.73 -5.02
N ILE A 123 9.84 -16.19 -5.41
CA ILE A 123 9.36 -14.90 -4.90
C ILE A 123 8.74 -15.10 -3.52
N ALA A 124 9.34 -14.47 -2.51
CA ALA A 124 8.89 -14.54 -1.12
C ALA A 124 8.08 -13.32 -0.67
N SER A 125 8.33 -12.13 -1.23
CA SER A 125 7.57 -10.91 -0.92
C SER A 125 6.26 -10.91 -1.69
N ILE A 126 5.18 -11.31 -1.02
CA ILE A 126 3.84 -11.39 -1.61
C ILE A 126 2.81 -10.84 -0.62
N ASP A 127 2.10 -9.82 -1.06
CA ASP A 127 1.06 -9.11 -0.32
C ASP A 127 -0.30 -9.44 -0.96
N VAL A 128 -1.31 -9.84 -0.16
CA VAL A 128 -2.66 -10.26 -0.63
C VAL A 128 -3.80 -9.64 0.16
N GLY A 129 -4.77 -8.99 -0.49
CA GLY A 129 -5.95 -8.45 0.19
C GLY A 129 -6.32 -7.01 -0.16
N CYS A 130 -7.04 -6.37 0.75
CA CYS A 130 -7.77 -5.13 0.49
C CYS A 130 -6.90 -3.86 0.35
N MET A 131 -5.61 -3.91 0.68
CA MET A 131 -4.73 -2.75 0.76
C MET A 131 -3.28 -3.14 0.43
N GLN A 132 -3.09 -3.91 -0.64
CA GLN A 132 -1.80 -4.49 -1.01
C GLN A 132 -1.19 -3.87 -2.26
#